data_AF-D8PYH9-F1
#
_entry.id   AF-D8PYH9-F1
#
_cell.length_a   1.000
_cell.length_b   1.000
_cell.length_c   1.000
_cell.angle_alpha   90.00
_cell.angle_beta   90.00
_cell.angle_gamma   90.00
#
_symmetry.space_group_name_H-M   'P 1'
#
loop_
_entity.id
_entity.type
_entity.pdbx_description
1 polymer ?
#
loop_
_entity_poly.entity_id
_entity_poly.type
_entity_poly.pdbx_seq_one_letter_code
_entity_poly.pdbx_strand_id
1 'polypeptide(L)'
;MRALTPSFSSYATASSSGLSQGRYPIPDLTTAIGMKHFESVIAQQTPRGTAVEVFMMSRQGRLTEAVLTGLPHALCASAPFGDIQQMLVALWPRLYAWLMYFFTPALERSDLELLNKSFQHDPEARALKLVIVAIGAIMRLLKSEEIELLVTPPHSLLSLAATVYVRVSALLDTATEPPLPEIWSTALRTTASILPFLATSSKAKADAVGLDTKAAVGYRPYRLYRALGVHIRYTIRTKDGYETLRHRLETILPLTAVPHMEIARYPSELIEGLVEVIKASTDARVLSAAYATVALIFGRDTHAVKIASELDFYSVICAGTVLPAVSDYYLAIIHSIEGSLVYRDVIEAFYSGTSTLDNDAPEPLRRLQRVALESISALEKFSAHWNHAACCINCGSKAELYACTCGTTVYCSRKCQRAQWIKEHRAQCSRGCIRPNLSARDVHFLAIYVHTILQEQCFSAQLEACGYNACISMDLRLARRVTVLPNPPSTLPPQLDVRVCIMRSTFQKEYRFILRSPSQQQRPFRSLDDAKLASHEMMVTG
;
A
#
# COMPACT_ATOMS: atom_id res chain seq x y z
N MET A 1 12.67 25.96 -47.74
CA MET A 1 11.54 25.07 -48.07
C MET A 1 10.66 24.92 -46.85
N ARG A 2 9.34 24.99 -47.06
CA ARG A 2 8.32 25.49 -46.13
C ARG A 2 7.99 24.57 -44.95
N ALA A 3 7.66 25.23 -43.84
CA ALA A 3 7.06 24.71 -42.61
C ALA A 3 5.63 24.17 -42.81
N LEU A 4 5.22 23.24 -41.95
CA LEU A 4 3.82 22.88 -41.73
C LEU A 4 3.55 22.73 -40.22
N THR A 5 2.98 23.79 -39.65
CA THR A 5 2.18 23.77 -38.42
C THR A 5 0.70 23.73 -38.82
N PRO A 6 -0.17 22.91 -38.20
CA PRO A 6 -1.60 23.11 -38.33
C PRO A 6 -2.12 24.00 -37.21
N SER A 7 -2.58 25.19 -37.60
CA SER A 7 -3.52 26.02 -36.87
C SER A 7 -4.93 25.42 -36.97
N PHE A 8 -5.64 25.26 -35.86
CA PHE A 8 -7.09 25.06 -35.90
C PHE A 8 -7.78 26.28 -35.28
N SER A 9 -8.38 27.06 -36.18
CA SER A 9 -9.27 28.18 -35.92
C SER A 9 -10.72 27.69 -35.99
N SER A 10 -11.53 28.19 -35.06
CA SER A 10 -12.94 28.59 -35.22
C SER A 10 -13.85 27.74 -36.13
N TYR A 11 -14.77 27.01 -35.52
CA TYR A 11 -16.14 26.92 -36.05
C TYR A 11 -17.14 27.15 -34.92
N ALA A 12 -17.73 28.35 -34.95
CA ALA A 12 -18.97 28.65 -34.28
C ALA A 12 -20.11 28.56 -35.30
N THR A 13 -21.31 28.24 -34.78
CA THR A 13 -22.65 28.34 -35.37
C THR A 13 -23.11 27.24 -36.32
N ALA A 14 -23.93 26.33 -35.80
CA ALA A 14 -25.23 25.99 -36.38
C ALA A 14 -26.18 25.43 -35.30
N SER A 15 -27.44 25.79 -35.46
CA SER A 15 -28.58 25.71 -34.56
C SER A 15 -29.05 24.30 -34.18
N SER A 16 -29.51 24.14 -32.93
CA SER A 16 -30.71 23.33 -32.67
C SER A 16 -31.64 24.07 -31.70
N SER A 17 -32.68 24.63 -32.30
CA SER A 17 -33.91 25.11 -31.71
C SER A 17 -34.75 23.95 -31.17
N GLY A 18 -35.40 24.16 -30.02
CA GLY A 18 -36.68 23.51 -29.73
C GLY A 18 -36.71 22.51 -28.59
N LEU A 19 -36.50 22.97 -27.35
CA LEU A 19 -37.19 22.41 -26.18
C LEU A 19 -37.64 23.56 -25.29
N SER A 20 -38.96 23.70 -25.22
CA SER A 20 -39.69 24.66 -24.40
C SER A 20 -39.34 24.52 -22.93
N GLN A 21 -38.60 25.50 -22.42
CA GLN A 21 -38.40 25.71 -21.00
C GLN A 21 -39.73 26.10 -20.33
N GLY A 22 -40.36 25.15 -19.65
CA GLY A 22 -41.28 25.45 -18.55
C GLY A 22 -40.48 25.99 -17.36
N ARG A 23 -40.04 27.26 -17.43
CA ARG A 23 -39.52 27.98 -16.26
C ARG A 23 -40.70 28.36 -15.37
N TYR A 24 -40.94 27.57 -14.33
CA TYR A 24 -41.51 28.16 -13.13
C TYR A 24 -40.43 29.05 -12.48
N PRO A 25 -40.70 30.32 -12.18
CA PRO A 25 -39.81 31.11 -11.35
C PRO A 25 -39.87 30.52 -9.94
N ILE A 26 -38.82 29.81 -9.52
CA ILE A 26 -38.62 29.54 -8.10
C ILE A 26 -38.18 30.89 -7.50
N PRO A 27 -38.91 31.48 -6.54
CA PRO A 27 -38.61 32.81 -6.04
C PRO A 27 -37.38 32.79 -5.12
N ASP A 28 -36.55 33.82 -5.25
CA ASP A 28 -35.38 34.20 -4.42
C ASP A 28 -35.66 34.30 -2.88
N LEU A 29 -36.90 34.09 -2.43
CA LEU A 29 -37.28 34.08 -1.01
C LEU A 29 -37.00 32.75 -0.29
N THR A 30 -36.76 31.65 -1.00
CA THR A 30 -36.54 30.33 -0.37
C THR A 30 -35.21 30.24 0.37
N THR A 31 -34.21 31.04 0.01
CA THR A 31 -32.85 30.96 0.57
C THR A 31 -32.77 31.54 1.98
N ALA A 32 -33.33 32.74 2.20
CA ALA A 32 -33.32 33.39 3.51
C ALA A 32 -34.27 32.71 4.52
N ILE A 33 -35.42 32.22 4.03
CA ILE A 33 -36.36 31.43 4.85
C ILE A 33 -35.72 30.08 5.22
N GLY A 34 -35.01 29.46 4.27
CA GLY A 34 -34.28 28.22 4.48
C GLY A 34 -33.18 28.35 5.54
N MET A 35 -32.40 29.43 5.51
CA MET A 35 -31.32 29.66 6.49
C MET A 35 -31.82 29.93 7.91
N LYS A 36 -32.88 30.75 8.08
CA LYS A 36 -33.48 30.95 9.41
C LYS A 36 -34.08 29.67 9.97
N HIS A 37 -34.67 28.83 9.12
CA HIS A 37 -35.15 27.50 9.53
C HIS A 37 -34.00 26.56 9.87
N PHE A 38 -32.90 26.61 9.12
CA PHE A 38 -31.68 25.84 9.41
C PHE A 38 -31.12 26.21 10.79
N GLU A 39 -30.90 27.50 11.05
CA GLU A 39 -30.43 27.97 12.36
C GLU A 39 -31.37 27.57 13.49
N SER A 40 -32.68 27.73 13.29
CA SER A 40 -33.69 27.34 14.29
C SER A 40 -33.66 25.84 14.60
N VAL A 41 -33.51 24.99 13.59
CA VAL A 41 -33.43 23.53 13.76
C VAL A 41 -32.12 23.11 14.39
N ILE A 42 -30.99 23.65 13.95
CA ILE A 42 -29.66 23.31 14.50
C ILE A 42 -29.46 23.89 15.91
N ALA A 43 -30.14 24.99 16.25
CA ALA A 43 -30.14 25.54 17.61
C ALA A 43 -30.85 24.65 18.63
N GLN A 44 -31.71 23.72 18.19
CA GLN A 44 -32.34 22.74 19.07
C GLN A 44 -31.28 21.73 19.53
N GLN A 45 -31.37 21.32 20.80
CA GLN A 45 -30.56 20.23 21.32
C GLN A 45 -30.96 18.93 20.63
N THR A 46 -29.99 18.04 20.40
CA THR A 46 -30.26 16.70 19.92
C THR A 46 -31.20 15.97 20.89
N PRO A 47 -32.11 15.10 20.39
CA PRO A 47 -33.01 14.35 21.25
C PRO A 47 -32.21 13.44 22.18
N ARG A 48 -32.17 13.76 23.48
CA ARG A 48 -31.53 12.88 24.46
C ARG A 48 -32.46 11.71 24.78
N GLY A 49 -31.99 10.49 24.53
CA GLY A 49 -32.71 9.26 24.89
C GLY A 49 -33.78 8.81 23.89
N THR A 50 -34.04 9.57 22.81
CA THR A 50 -34.93 9.11 21.74
C THR A 50 -34.12 8.33 20.71
N ALA A 51 -34.55 7.11 20.41
CA ALA A 51 -33.95 6.30 19.35
C ALA A 51 -34.10 6.98 17.98
N VAL A 52 -33.10 6.85 17.10
CA VAL A 52 -33.05 7.58 15.81
C VAL A 52 -34.24 7.20 14.94
N GLU A 53 -34.67 5.95 14.99
CA GLU A 53 -35.80 5.43 14.23
C GLU A 53 -37.09 6.15 14.61
N VAL A 54 -37.31 6.32 15.92
CA VAL A 54 -38.47 7.04 16.47
C VAL A 54 -38.41 8.51 16.09
N PHE A 55 -37.23 9.13 16.20
CA PHE A 55 -37.05 10.54 15.88
C PHE A 55 -37.29 10.82 14.40
N MET A 56 -36.73 10.03 13.48
CA MET A 56 -36.87 10.19 12.02
C MET A 56 -38.33 10.06 11.55
N MET A 57 -39.19 9.38 12.31
CA MET A 57 -40.62 9.25 12.03
C MET A 57 -41.46 10.40 12.61
N SER A 58 -40.90 11.20 13.50
CA SER A 58 -41.56 12.38 14.05
C SER A 58 -41.63 13.54 13.03
N ARG A 59 -42.51 14.52 13.28
CA ARG A 59 -42.56 15.76 12.47
C ARG A 59 -41.22 16.51 12.53
N GLN A 60 -40.58 16.52 13.69
CA GLN A 60 -39.31 17.20 13.91
C GLN A 60 -38.18 16.50 13.14
N GLY A 61 -38.11 15.17 13.16
CA GLY A 61 -37.12 14.42 12.40
C GLY A 61 -37.23 14.62 10.89
N ARG A 62 -38.45 14.61 10.34
CA ARG A 62 -38.66 14.94 8.91
C ARG A 62 -38.24 16.37 8.56
N LEU A 63 -38.45 17.32 9.46
CA LEU A 63 -37.99 18.70 9.27
C LEU A 63 -36.45 18.77 9.29
N THR A 64 -35.80 18.13 10.28
CA THR A 64 -34.34 18.06 10.37
C THR A 64 -33.72 17.39 9.16
N GLU A 65 -34.33 16.32 8.65
CA GLU A 65 -33.90 15.66 7.42
C GLU A 65 -34.01 16.59 6.21
N ALA A 66 -35.13 17.29 6.03
CA ALA A 66 -35.33 18.23 4.94
C ALA A 66 -34.30 19.37 4.99
N VAL A 67 -34.01 19.87 6.19
CA VAL A 67 -33.02 20.92 6.44
C VAL A 67 -31.60 20.45 6.11
N LEU A 68 -31.20 19.26 6.59
CA LEU A 68 -29.86 18.73 6.34
C LEU A 68 -29.65 18.26 4.90
N THR A 69 -30.70 17.76 4.23
CA THR A 69 -30.65 17.43 2.80
C THR A 69 -30.63 18.68 1.92
N GLY A 70 -31.28 19.76 2.38
CA GLY A 70 -31.28 21.07 1.72
C GLY A 70 -30.00 21.87 1.94
N LEU A 71 -29.18 21.49 2.91
CA LEU A 71 -27.93 22.16 3.28
C LEU A 71 -27.03 22.51 2.07
N PRO A 72 -26.71 21.60 1.13
CA PRO A 72 -25.90 21.95 -0.03
C PRO A 72 -26.51 23.07 -0.88
N HIS A 73 -27.83 23.09 -1.06
CA HIS A 73 -28.52 24.09 -1.88
C HIS A 73 -28.56 25.44 -1.15
N ALA A 74 -28.86 25.42 0.15
CA ALA A 74 -28.87 26.61 0.98
C ALA A 74 -27.50 27.29 0.97
N LEU A 75 -26.44 26.50 1.15
CA LEU A 75 -25.06 26.99 1.16
C LEU A 75 -24.60 27.53 -0.20
N CYS A 76 -24.99 26.91 -1.32
CA CYS A 76 -24.65 27.41 -2.65
C CYS A 76 -25.39 28.70 -3.02
N ALA A 77 -26.54 28.97 -2.42
CA ALA A 77 -27.42 30.08 -2.79
C ALA A 77 -27.32 31.30 -1.85
N SER A 78 -26.81 31.14 -0.63
CA SER A 78 -26.60 32.24 0.31
C SER A 78 -25.32 33.04 -0.02
N ALA A 79 -25.40 34.38 0.06
CA ALA A 79 -24.38 35.42 0.40
C ALA A 79 -22.87 35.24 0.05
N PRO A 80 -22.06 36.31 -0.05
CA PRO A 80 -20.61 36.19 -0.29
C PRO A 80 -19.95 35.19 0.69
N PHE A 81 -19.10 34.29 0.15
CA PHE A 81 -18.49 33.14 0.81
C PHE A 81 -17.99 33.34 2.26
N GLY A 82 -17.59 34.57 2.63
CA GLY A 82 -17.09 34.87 3.98
C GLY A 82 -18.13 34.72 5.09
N ASP A 83 -19.41 35.01 4.83
CA ASP A 83 -20.46 34.95 5.85
C ASP A 83 -20.86 33.49 6.16
N ILE A 84 -20.87 32.64 5.14
CA ILE A 84 -21.17 31.20 5.29
C ILE A 84 -20.15 30.52 6.19
N GLN A 85 -18.87 30.89 6.05
CA GLN A 85 -17.79 30.28 6.80
C GLN A 85 -17.91 30.56 8.30
N GLN A 86 -18.05 31.83 8.67
CA GLN A 86 -18.20 32.22 10.08
C GLN A 86 -19.42 31.56 10.73
N MET A 87 -20.51 31.47 9.96
CA MET A 87 -21.71 30.77 10.38
C MET A 87 -21.46 29.27 10.56
N LEU A 88 -20.77 28.61 9.64
CA LEU A 88 -20.42 27.19 9.78
C LEU A 88 -19.56 26.97 11.02
N VAL A 89 -18.52 27.78 11.26
CA VAL A 89 -17.71 27.71 12.50
C VAL A 89 -18.59 27.81 13.74
N ALA A 90 -19.52 28.78 13.77
CA ALA A 90 -20.39 29.01 14.92
C ALA A 90 -21.39 27.86 15.15
N LEU A 91 -21.90 27.25 14.07
CA LEU A 91 -22.89 26.18 14.15
C LEU A 91 -22.28 24.78 14.22
N TRP A 92 -20.98 24.65 13.94
CA TRP A 92 -20.33 23.36 13.75
C TRP A 92 -20.45 22.41 14.95
N PRO A 93 -20.20 22.82 16.22
CA PRO A 93 -20.37 21.92 17.35
C PRO A 93 -21.79 21.33 17.46
N ARG A 94 -22.81 22.12 17.12
CA ARG A 94 -24.21 21.68 17.14
C ARG A 94 -24.53 20.76 15.97
N LEU A 95 -24.08 21.12 14.78
CA LEU A 95 -24.23 20.30 13.59
C LEU A 95 -23.54 18.95 13.78
N TYR A 96 -22.32 18.94 14.31
CA TYR A 96 -21.59 17.73 14.66
C TYR A 96 -22.36 16.85 15.64
N ALA A 97 -22.95 17.43 16.70
CA ALA A 97 -23.77 16.68 17.64
C ALA A 97 -24.96 15.99 16.94
N TRP A 98 -25.63 16.69 16.01
CA TRP A 98 -26.68 16.11 15.18
C TRP A 98 -26.18 14.98 14.28
N LEU A 99 -25.06 15.19 13.59
CA LEU A 99 -24.46 14.16 12.73
C LEU A 99 -24.05 12.92 13.53
N MET A 100 -23.45 13.11 14.71
CA MET A 100 -23.13 12.00 15.61
C MET A 100 -24.38 11.29 16.10
N TYR A 101 -25.43 12.01 16.49
CA TYR A 101 -26.70 11.40 16.88
C TYR A 101 -27.26 10.48 15.78
N PHE A 102 -27.25 10.94 14.52
CA PHE A 102 -27.69 10.13 13.38
C PHE A 102 -26.74 8.97 13.05
N PHE A 103 -25.44 9.12 13.33
CA PHE A 103 -24.43 8.15 12.98
C PHE A 103 -24.21 7.06 14.04
N THR A 104 -24.45 7.35 15.32
CA THR A 104 -24.19 6.42 16.44
C THR A 104 -24.90 5.06 16.29
N PRO A 105 -26.20 4.96 15.93
CA PRO A 105 -26.83 3.65 15.73
C PRO A 105 -26.13 2.80 14.67
N ALA A 106 -25.69 3.44 13.59
CA ALA A 106 -24.93 2.79 12.52
C ALA A 106 -23.52 2.36 12.97
N LEU A 107 -22.96 2.97 14.03
CA LEU A 107 -21.69 2.53 14.63
C LEU A 107 -21.84 1.32 15.54
N GLU A 108 -22.98 1.20 16.22
CA GLU A 108 -23.26 0.17 17.22
C GLU A 108 -23.76 -1.15 16.61
N ARG A 109 -24.46 -1.10 15.46
CA ARG A 109 -24.89 -2.32 14.76
C ARG A 109 -23.68 -3.08 14.21
N SER A 110 -23.52 -4.31 14.68
CA SER A 110 -22.60 -5.30 14.11
C SER A 110 -23.12 -5.90 12.80
N ASP A 111 -24.43 -5.86 12.57
CA ASP A 111 -25.11 -6.55 11.47
C ASP A 111 -25.59 -5.57 10.39
N LEU A 112 -24.62 -5.09 9.62
CA LEU A 112 -24.81 -4.08 8.59
C LEU A 112 -25.51 -4.64 7.33
N GLU A 113 -25.64 -5.96 7.19
CA GLU A 113 -26.35 -6.63 6.09
C GLU A 113 -27.85 -6.27 6.03
N LEU A 114 -28.47 -6.04 7.20
CA LEU A 114 -29.88 -5.70 7.30
C LEU A 114 -30.22 -4.34 6.69
N LEU A 115 -29.28 -3.39 6.72
CA LEU A 115 -29.45 -2.07 6.13
C LEU A 115 -29.63 -2.15 4.60
N ASN A 116 -29.02 -3.15 3.95
CA ASN A 116 -29.00 -3.26 2.49
C ASN A 116 -30.41 -3.53 1.89
N LYS A 117 -31.23 -4.35 2.57
CA LYS A 117 -32.51 -4.82 2.03
C LYS A 117 -33.65 -3.79 2.09
N SER A 118 -33.49 -2.69 2.84
CA SER A 118 -34.58 -1.73 3.06
C SER A 118 -34.13 -0.26 3.08
N PHE A 119 -33.07 0.10 2.36
CA PHE A 119 -32.51 1.47 2.41
C PHE A 119 -33.53 2.62 2.24
N GLN A 120 -34.63 2.41 1.51
CA GLN A 120 -35.67 3.43 1.32
C GLN A 120 -36.63 3.57 2.51
N HIS A 121 -36.83 2.51 3.29
CA HIS A 121 -37.78 2.48 4.41
C HIS A 121 -37.11 2.37 5.78
N ASP A 122 -35.83 2.02 5.82
CA ASP A 122 -35.04 1.96 7.05
C ASP A 122 -34.63 3.38 7.49
N PRO A 123 -35.12 3.87 8.64
CA PRO A 123 -34.78 5.20 9.13
C PRO A 123 -33.29 5.36 9.46
N GLU A 124 -32.57 4.30 9.82
CA GLU A 124 -31.12 4.37 10.07
C GLU A 124 -30.33 4.54 8.78
N ALA A 125 -30.74 3.85 7.72
CA ALA A 125 -30.15 3.98 6.40
C ALA A 125 -30.35 5.41 5.84
N ARG A 126 -31.53 6.00 6.06
CA ARG A 126 -31.80 7.42 5.79
C ARG A 126 -30.93 8.35 6.62
N ALA A 127 -30.78 8.08 7.92
CA ALA A 127 -29.92 8.85 8.80
C ALA A 127 -28.44 8.82 8.34
N LEU A 128 -27.93 7.65 7.95
CA LEU A 128 -26.58 7.52 7.38
C LEU A 128 -26.42 8.31 6.07
N LYS A 129 -27.39 8.21 5.16
CA LYS A 129 -27.42 8.99 3.91
C LYS A 129 -27.35 10.49 4.22
N LEU A 130 -28.12 10.96 5.20
CA LEU A 130 -28.13 12.34 5.65
C LEU A 130 -26.75 12.81 6.11
N VAL A 131 -26.10 12.00 6.95
CA VAL A 131 -24.76 12.29 7.48
C VAL A 131 -23.75 12.41 6.34
N ILE A 132 -23.78 11.45 5.41
CA ILE A 132 -22.92 11.45 4.21
C ILE A 132 -23.15 12.71 3.36
N VAL A 133 -24.40 13.05 3.05
CA VAL A 133 -24.73 14.22 2.23
C VAL A 133 -24.29 15.51 2.90
N ALA A 134 -24.51 15.63 4.21
CA ALA A 134 -24.13 16.80 4.98
C ALA A 134 -22.60 16.97 5.02
N ILE A 135 -21.85 15.90 5.31
CA ILE A 135 -20.37 15.92 5.26
C ILE A 135 -19.91 16.36 3.86
N GLY A 136 -20.48 15.80 2.79
CA GLY A 136 -20.10 16.14 1.42
C GLY A 136 -20.45 17.58 1.02
N ALA A 137 -21.52 18.14 1.58
CA ALA A 137 -21.86 19.55 1.41
C ALA A 137 -20.81 20.45 2.08
N ILE A 138 -20.50 20.17 3.35
CA ILE A 138 -19.58 20.98 4.14
C ILE A 138 -18.16 20.90 3.54
N MET A 139 -17.69 19.70 3.21
CA MET A 139 -16.35 19.50 2.64
C MET A 139 -16.15 20.25 1.31
N ARG A 140 -17.20 20.41 0.50
CA ARG A 140 -17.13 21.17 -0.76
C ARG A 140 -17.03 22.68 -0.57
N LEU A 141 -17.41 23.19 0.60
CA LEU A 141 -17.30 24.60 0.92
C LEU A 141 -15.95 24.98 1.51
N LEU A 142 -15.32 24.05 2.22
CA LEU A 142 -14.07 24.31 2.91
C LEU A 142 -12.95 24.53 1.90
N LYS A 143 -12.18 25.60 2.09
CA LYS A 143 -10.94 25.86 1.35
C LYS A 143 -9.77 25.16 2.04
N SER A 144 -8.72 24.83 1.28
CA SER A 144 -7.50 24.19 1.81
C SER A 144 -6.82 24.96 2.94
N GLU A 145 -7.07 26.26 3.06
CA GLU A 145 -6.54 27.12 4.13
C GLU A 145 -7.25 26.88 5.47
N GLU A 146 -8.49 26.36 5.46
CA GLU A 146 -9.45 26.31 6.58
C GLU A 146 -9.38 25.00 7.38
N ILE A 147 -8.18 24.44 7.49
CA ILE A 147 -7.92 23.15 8.14
C ILE A 147 -8.35 23.13 9.61
N GLU A 148 -8.42 24.26 10.29
CA GLU A 148 -8.83 24.30 11.70
C GLU A 148 -10.20 23.67 11.94
N LEU A 149 -11.21 23.97 11.10
CA LEU A 149 -12.53 23.35 11.16
C LEU A 149 -12.50 21.84 10.93
N LEU A 150 -11.56 21.36 10.11
CA LEU A 150 -11.41 19.94 9.80
C LEU A 150 -10.88 19.14 10.98
N VAL A 151 -9.98 19.72 11.77
CA VAL A 151 -9.18 18.97 12.76
C VAL A 151 -9.46 19.38 14.21
N THR A 152 -10.38 20.33 14.48
CA THR A 152 -10.64 20.82 15.85
C THR A 152 -11.30 19.73 16.72
N PRO A 153 -10.60 19.18 17.73
CA PRO A 153 -11.21 18.24 18.67
C PRO A 153 -12.16 18.98 19.62
N PRO A 154 -13.23 18.35 20.14
CA PRO A 154 -13.67 16.97 19.86
C PRO A 154 -14.51 16.84 18.57
N HIS A 155 -14.79 17.94 17.87
CA HIS A 155 -15.72 18.00 16.75
C HIS A 155 -15.00 17.88 15.40
N SER A 156 -14.08 16.93 15.24
CA SER A 156 -13.34 16.84 13.98
C SER A 156 -14.23 16.34 12.84
N LEU A 157 -14.46 17.17 11.81
CA LEU A 157 -15.17 16.79 10.58
C LEU A 157 -14.40 15.70 9.85
N LEU A 158 -13.07 15.81 9.83
CA LEU A 158 -12.17 14.84 9.22
C LEU A 158 -12.32 13.47 9.89
N SER A 159 -12.36 13.44 11.22
CA SER A 159 -12.51 12.23 12.00
C SER A 159 -13.85 11.56 11.75
N LEU A 160 -14.94 12.33 11.75
CA LEU A 160 -16.26 11.83 11.41
C LEU A 160 -16.27 11.24 9.99
N ALA A 161 -15.71 11.97 9.02
CA ALA A 161 -15.74 11.57 7.62
C ALA A 161 -14.85 10.35 7.33
N ALA A 162 -13.68 10.22 7.98
CA ALA A 162 -12.83 9.02 7.94
C ALA A 162 -13.53 7.81 8.60
N THR A 163 -14.25 8.03 9.70
CA THR A 163 -15.02 6.98 10.37
C THR A 163 -16.16 6.48 9.48
N VAL A 164 -16.93 7.40 8.89
CA VAL A 164 -17.97 7.08 7.90
C VAL A 164 -17.36 6.30 6.74
N TYR A 165 -16.22 6.73 6.21
CA TYR A 165 -15.56 6.06 5.09
C TYR A 165 -15.22 4.59 5.35
N VAL A 166 -14.62 4.31 6.51
CA VAL A 166 -14.25 2.95 6.93
C VAL A 166 -15.51 2.11 7.15
N ARG A 167 -16.56 2.66 7.74
CA ARG A 167 -17.82 1.92 7.96
C ARG A 167 -18.57 1.63 6.67
N VAL A 168 -18.60 2.59 5.75
CA VAL A 168 -19.16 2.43 4.41
C VAL A 168 -18.46 1.29 3.66
N SER A 169 -17.14 1.11 3.82
CA SER A 169 -16.46 -0.04 3.19
C SER A 169 -16.94 -1.40 3.72
N ALA A 170 -17.19 -1.52 5.03
CA ALA A 170 -17.69 -2.76 5.60
C ALA A 170 -19.07 -3.13 5.05
N LEU A 171 -19.92 -2.12 4.78
CA LEU A 171 -21.20 -2.31 4.12
C LEU A 171 -21.03 -2.84 2.68
N LEU A 172 -20.08 -2.28 1.93
CA LEU A 172 -19.80 -2.70 0.55
C LEU A 172 -19.25 -4.13 0.46
N ASP A 173 -18.44 -4.56 1.43
CA ASP A 173 -17.91 -5.93 1.48
C ASP A 173 -19.02 -6.98 1.63
N THR A 174 -20.09 -6.63 2.35
CA THR A 174 -21.23 -7.55 2.61
C THR A 174 -22.34 -7.49 1.56
N ALA A 175 -22.32 -6.49 0.66
CA ALA A 175 -23.40 -6.28 -0.28
C ALA A 175 -23.33 -7.30 -1.44
N THR A 176 -24.27 -8.25 -1.49
CA THR A 176 -24.41 -9.22 -2.59
C THR A 176 -24.93 -8.59 -3.88
N GLU A 177 -25.73 -7.53 -3.76
CA GLU A 177 -26.27 -6.75 -4.87
C GLU A 177 -25.71 -5.32 -4.81
N PRO A 178 -25.45 -4.66 -5.97
CA PRO A 178 -24.97 -3.30 -6.00
C PRO A 178 -26.01 -2.39 -5.32
N PRO A 179 -25.71 -1.87 -4.12
CA PRO A 179 -26.68 -1.13 -3.34
C PRO A 179 -26.95 0.23 -4.00
N LEU A 180 -28.07 0.91 -3.65
CA LEU A 180 -28.54 2.17 -4.27
C LEU A 180 -27.38 3.09 -4.73
N PRO A 181 -27.06 3.14 -6.04
CA PRO A 181 -25.81 3.72 -6.55
C PRO A 181 -25.59 5.18 -6.11
N GLU A 182 -26.66 5.93 -5.88
CA GLU A 182 -26.61 7.34 -5.47
C GLU A 182 -26.04 7.57 -4.07
N ILE A 183 -26.42 6.75 -3.08
CA ILE A 183 -25.96 6.94 -1.69
C ILE A 183 -24.47 6.65 -1.62
N TRP A 184 -24.05 5.56 -2.24
CA TRP A 184 -22.66 5.13 -2.25
C TRP A 184 -21.82 6.08 -3.07
N SER A 185 -22.20 6.42 -4.31
CA SER A 185 -21.46 7.43 -5.07
C SER A 185 -21.33 8.74 -4.30
N THR A 186 -22.34 9.13 -3.52
CA THR A 186 -22.25 10.31 -2.65
C THR A 186 -21.31 10.10 -1.46
N ALA A 187 -21.36 8.95 -0.78
CA ALA A 187 -20.43 8.59 0.30
C ALA A 187 -18.98 8.63 -0.19
N LEU A 188 -18.77 8.06 -1.36
CA LEU A 188 -17.50 7.91 -2.02
C LEU A 188 -16.94 9.24 -2.49
N ARG A 189 -17.76 10.08 -3.14
CA ARG A 189 -17.38 11.44 -3.54
C ARG A 189 -17.08 12.32 -2.32
N THR A 190 -17.94 12.25 -1.31
CA THR A 190 -17.80 13.01 -0.05
C THR A 190 -16.48 12.72 0.63
N THR A 191 -16.14 11.45 0.74
CA THR A 191 -14.92 11.01 1.41
C THR A 191 -13.69 11.22 0.54
N ALA A 192 -13.80 11.12 -0.79
CA ALA A 192 -12.79 11.59 -1.73
C ALA A 192 -12.48 13.08 -1.56
N SER A 193 -13.45 13.89 -1.13
CA SER A 193 -13.28 15.33 -0.90
C SER A 193 -12.38 15.66 0.29
N ILE A 194 -12.19 14.74 1.22
CA ILE A 194 -11.28 14.89 2.38
C ILE A 194 -9.81 14.89 1.94
N LEU A 195 -9.54 14.19 0.86
CA LEU A 195 -8.22 13.71 0.51
C LEU A 195 -7.34 14.79 -0.13
N PRO A 196 -7.87 15.75 -0.91
CA PRO A 196 -7.13 16.96 -1.29
C PRO A 196 -6.55 17.76 -0.12
N PHE A 197 -7.19 17.75 1.06
CA PHE A 197 -6.66 18.45 2.24
C PHE A 197 -5.42 17.78 2.83
N LEU A 198 -5.30 16.46 2.69
CA LEU A 198 -4.07 15.74 3.04
C LEU A 198 -2.94 16.10 2.07
N ALA A 199 -3.25 16.25 0.78
CA ALA A 199 -2.27 16.48 -0.28
C ALA A 199 -1.72 17.91 -0.34
N THR A 200 -2.53 18.91 0.00
CA THR A 200 -2.22 20.34 -0.23
C THR A 200 -1.68 21.07 1.01
N SER A 201 -1.59 20.39 2.14
CA SER A 201 -1.29 21.01 3.42
C SER A 201 0.22 21.10 3.68
N SER A 202 0.65 22.14 4.43
CA SER A 202 2.04 22.22 4.91
C SER A 202 2.37 20.97 5.75
N LYS A 203 3.63 20.57 5.85
CA LYS A 203 4.03 19.36 6.60
C LYS A 203 3.39 19.27 8.00
N ALA A 204 3.38 20.37 8.74
CA ALA A 204 2.76 20.44 10.07
C ALA A 204 1.23 20.20 10.03
N LYS A 205 0.54 20.73 9.02
CA LYS A 205 -0.88 20.49 8.82
C LYS A 205 -1.14 19.04 8.38
N ALA A 206 -0.29 18.47 7.53
CA ALA A 206 -0.39 17.07 7.11
C ALA A 206 -0.21 16.12 8.31
N ASP A 207 0.69 16.44 9.24
CA ASP A 207 0.88 15.68 10.48
C ASP A 207 -0.35 15.75 11.38
N ALA A 208 -0.95 16.94 11.58
CA ALA A 208 -2.16 17.11 12.38
C ALA A 208 -3.36 16.34 11.79
N VAL A 209 -3.59 16.49 10.48
CA VAL A 209 -4.64 15.78 9.73
C VAL A 209 -4.39 14.26 9.78
N GLY A 210 -3.13 13.83 9.66
CA GLY A 210 -2.73 12.43 9.79
C GLY A 210 -3.00 11.84 11.17
N LEU A 211 -2.69 12.58 12.23
CA LEU A 211 -2.92 12.15 13.61
C LEU A 211 -4.41 12.01 13.91
N ASP A 212 -5.22 12.97 13.48
CA ASP A 212 -6.67 12.94 13.68
C ASP A 212 -7.34 11.83 12.83
N THR A 213 -6.94 11.68 11.57
CA THR A 213 -7.38 10.55 10.71
C THR A 213 -7.01 9.22 11.35
N LYS A 214 -5.79 9.10 11.90
CA LYS A 214 -5.34 7.90 12.62
C LYS A 214 -6.22 7.63 13.84
N ALA A 215 -6.55 8.65 14.64
CA ALA A 215 -7.42 8.51 15.79
C ALA A 215 -8.83 8.06 15.38
N ALA A 216 -9.39 8.65 14.32
CA ALA A 216 -10.69 8.31 13.76
C ALA A 216 -10.84 6.84 13.37
N VAL A 217 -9.77 6.25 12.82
CA VAL A 217 -9.75 4.82 12.45
C VAL A 217 -9.29 3.91 13.58
N GLY A 218 -9.33 4.40 14.83
CA GLY A 218 -8.98 3.63 16.03
C GLY A 218 -7.49 3.32 16.14
N TYR A 219 -6.64 4.26 15.72
CA TYR A 219 -5.18 4.14 15.67
C TYR A 219 -4.66 2.99 14.80
N ARG A 220 -5.47 2.54 13.83
CA ARG A 220 -5.13 1.46 12.90
C ARG A 220 -5.28 1.93 11.45
N PRO A 221 -4.28 2.66 10.88
CA PRO A 221 -4.32 3.12 9.49
C PRO A 221 -4.61 2.00 8.48
N TYR A 222 -4.23 0.75 8.80
CA TYR A 222 -4.59 -0.45 8.05
C TYR A 222 -6.08 -0.51 7.68
N ARG A 223 -6.99 -0.11 8.58
CA ARG A 223 -8.45 -0.09 8.32
C ARG A 223 -8.83 0.89 7.20
N LEU A 224 -8.14 2.03 7.12
CA LEU A 224 -8.36 3.01 6.06
C LEU A 224 -7.88 2.50 4.71
N TYR A 225 -6.68 1.92 4.65
CA TYR A 225 -6.15 1.34 3.42
C TYR A 225 -6.99 0.16 2.94
N ARG A 226 -7.53 -0.64 3.87
CA ARG A 226 -8.46 -1.73 3.55
C ARG A 226 -9.72 -1.18 2.91
N ALA A 227 -10.32 -0.16 3.54
CA ALA A 227 -11.48 0.54 2.99
C ALA A 227 -11.19 1.11 1.59
N LEU A 228 -10.05 1.77 1.38
CA LEU A 228 -9.63 2.28 0.07
C LEU A 228 -9.62 1.18 -1.01
N GLY A 229 -9.09 0.01 -0.68
CA GLY A 229 -9.09 -1.15 -1.58
C GLY A 229 -10.49 -1.59 -1.99
N VAL A 230 -11.36 -1.80 -1.01
CA VAL A 230 -12.78 -2.16 -1.23
C VAL A 230 -13.48 -1.13 -2.13
N HIS A 231 -13.26 0.16 -1.84
CA HIS A 231 -13.86 1.26 -2.59
C HIS A 231 -13.35 1.36 -4.03
N ILE A 232 -12.07 1.09 -4.26
CA ILE A 232 -11.48 1.01 -5.61
C ILE A 232 -12.17 -0.11 -6.41
N ARG A 233 -12.25 -1.32 -5.85
CA ARG A 233 -12.88 -2.47 -6.50
C ARG A 233 -14.36 -2.23 -6.79
N TYR A 234 -15.08 -1.63 -5.84
CA TYR A 234 -16.46 -1.23 -6.06
C TYR A 234 -16.60 -0.27 -7.24
N THR A 235 -15.73 0.75 -7.33
CA THR A 235 -15.73 1.75 -8.42
C THR A 235 -15.50 1.10 -9.79
N ILE A 236 -14.62 0.09 -9.86
CA ILE A 236 -14.37 -0.69 -11.08
C ILE A 236 -15.64 -1.46 -11.48
N ARG A 237 -16.25 -2.19 -10.53
CA ARG A 237 -17.45 -3.01 -10.76
C ARG A 237 -18.66 -2.19 -11.20
N THR A 238 -18.87 -1.02 -10.61
CA THR A 238 -20.00 -0.15 -10.95
C THR A 238 -19.77 0.75 -12.15
N LYS A 239 -18.54 0.80 -12.68
CA LYS A 239 -18.14 1.70 -13.78
C LYS A 239 -18.46 3.17 -13.46
N ASP A 240 -18.27 3.59 -12.20
CA ASP A 240 -18.58 4.95 -11.68
C ASP A 240 -17.60 6.05 -12.19
N GLY A 241 -17.07 5.86 -13.40
CA GLY A 241 -16.21 6.81 -14.11
C GLY A 241 -14.72 6.73 -13.74
N TYR A 242 -13.86 6.97 -14.74
CA TYR A 242 -12.41 7.03 -14.56
C TYR A 242 -11.97 8.19 -13.63
N GLU A 243 -12.70 9.31 -13.60
CA GLU A 243 -12.35 10.44 -12.74
C GLU A 243 -12.51 10.11 -11.25
N THR A 244 -13.59 9.42 -10.86
CA THR A 244 -13.79 8.95 -9.48
C THR A 244 -12.67 8.01 -9.07
N LEU A 245 -12.30 7.08 -9.96
CA LEU A 245 -11.21 6.14 -9.72
C LEU A 245 -9.85 6.86 -9.59
N ARG A 246 -9.56 7.81 -10.48
CA ARG A 246 -8.36 8.64 -10.46
C ARG A 246 -8.21 9.38 -9.13
N HIS A 247 -9.25 10.07 -8.67
CA HIS A 247 -9.22 10.81 -7.42
C HIS A 247 -8.91 9.91 -6.19
N ARG A 248 -9.40 8.67 -6.19
CA ARG A 248 -9.07 7.71 -5.13
C ARG A 248 -7.61 7.27 -5.16
N LEU A 249 -7.06 7.03 -6.35
CA LEU A 249 -5.66 6.62 -6.49
C LEU A 249 -4.72 7.76 -6.11
N GLU A 250 -5.00 8.97 -6.60
CA GLU A 250 -4.24 10.19 -6.29
C GLU A 250 -4.24 10.52 -4.79
N THR A 251 -5.19 9.99 -4.03
CA THR A 251 -5.21 10.12 -2.58
C THR A 251 -4.15 9.27 -1.88
N ILE A 252 -3.93 8.05 -2.36
CA ILE A 252 -3.15 7.05 -1.61
C ILE A 252 -1.72 7.55 -1.43
N LEU A 253 -1.17 8.20 -2.46
CA LEU A 253 0.19 8.77 -2.45
C LEU A 253 0.40 9.77 -1.28
N PRO A 254 -0.35 10.89 -1.17
CA PRO A 254 -0.29 11.77 -0.01
C PRO A 254 -0.49 11.06 1.32
N LEU A 255 -1.46 10.15 1.43
CA LEU A 255 -1.72 9.42 2.67
C LEU A 255 -0.49 8.63 3.13
N THR A 256 0.14 7.89 2.22
CA THR A 256 1.35 7.13 2.54
C THR A 256 2.56 8.02 2.85
N ALA A 257 2.58 9.27 2.39
CA ALA A 257 3.65 10.21 2.73
C ALA A 257 3.55 10.76 4.17
N VAL A 258 2.38 10.64 4.82
CA VAL A 258 2.17 11.11 6.18
C VAL A 258 2.72 10.10 7.21
N PRO A 259 3.67 10.46 8.08
CA PRO A 259 4.30 9.52 9.03
C PRO A 259 3.30 8.80 9.94
N HIS A 260 2.23 9.46 10.36
CA HIS A 260 1.20 8.84 11.22
C HIS A 260 0.40 7.73 10.53
N MET A 261 0.35 7.77 9.20
CA MET A 261 -0.37 6.82 8.34
C MET A 261 0.53 5.69 7.83
N GLU A 262 1.84 5.73 8.11
CA GLU A 262 2.75 4.66 7.73
C GLU A 262 2.33 3.32 8.33
N ILE A 263 2.30 2.29 7.49
CA ILE A 263 2.05 0.90 7.89
C ILE A 263 3.14 0.01 7.34
N ALA A 264 3.53 -1.00 8.13
CA ALA A 264 4.53 -1.97 7.74
C ALA A 264 4.03 -2.99 6.70
N ARG A 265 2.70 -3.22 6.67
CA ARG A 265 2.06 -4.18 5.76
C ARG A 265 0.74 -3.62 5.26
N TYR A 266 0.61 -3.48 3.95
CA TYR A 266 -0.62 -3.03 3.30
C TYR A 266 -1.65 -4.17 3.21
N PRO A 267 -2.95 -3.86 3.32
CA PRO A 267 -4.02 -4.84 3.22
C PRO A 267 -4.10 -5.42 1.80
N SER A 268 -4.42 -6.71 1.69
CA SER A 268 -4.55 -7.39 0.39
C SER A 268 -5.65 -6.77 -0.46
N GLU A 269 -6.73 -6.29 0.15
CA GLU A 269 -7.84 -5.64 -0.56
C GLU A 269 -7.38 -4.39 -1.33
N LEU A 270 -6.38 -3.66 -0.80
CA LEU A 270 -5.80 -2.53 -1.52
C LEU A 270 -4.97 -2.98 -2.72
N ILE A 271 -4.14 -4.00 -2.55
CA ILE A 271 -3.31 -4.53 -3.62
C ILE A 271 -4.17 -5.16 -4.72
N GLU A 272 -5.20 -5.93 -4.34
CA GLU A 272 -6.24 -6.44 -5.23
C GLU A 272 -6.89 -5.33 -6.03
N GLY A 273 -7.34 -4.25 -5.37
CA GLY A 273 -7.92 -3.09 -6.04
C GLY A 273 -6.97 -2.46 -7.04
N LEU A 274 -5.70 -2.24 -6.67
CA LEU A 274 -4.70 -1.63 -7.56
C LEU A 274 -4.39 -2.51 -8.78
N VAL A 275 -4.23 -3.82 -8.59
CA VAL A 275 -4.00 -4.76 -9.71
C VAL A 275 -5.23 -4.83 -10.61
N GLU A 276 -6.44 -4.84 -10.04
CA GLU A 276 -7.70 -4.82 -10.79
C GLU A 276 -7.82 -3.54 -11.64
N VAL A 277 -7.46 -2.37 -11.10
CA VAL A 277 -7.39 -1.12 -11.88
C VAL A 277 -6.44 -1.25 -13.06
N ILE A 278 -5.23 -1.76 -12.81
CA ILE A 278 -4.19 -1.88 -13.84
C ILE A 278 -4.62 -2.84 -14.95
N LYS A 279 -5.36 -3.90 -14.60
CA LYS A 279 -5.94 -4.85 -15.58
C LYS A 279 -7.12 -4.27 -16.35
N ALA A 280 -7.99 -3.49 -15.70
CA ALA A 280 -9.28 -3.09 -16.27
C ALA A 280 -9.27 -1.71 -16.96
N SER A 281 -8.36 -0.81 -16.56
CA SER A 281 -8.37 0.58 -17.06
C SER A 281 -7.64 0.71 -18.39
N THR A 282 -8.17 1.55 -19.27
CA THR A 282 -7.49 2.03 -20.49
C THR A 282 -7.14 3.51 -20.42
N ASP A 283 -7.59 4.24 -19.38
CA ASP A 283 -7.24 5.65 -19.19
C ASP A 283 -5.82 5.79 -18.65
N ALA A 284 -4.97 6.49 -19.41
CA ALA A 284 -3.56 6.67 -19.10
C ALA A 284 -3.30 7.42 -17.77
N ARG A 285 -4.20 8.32 -17.35
CA ARG A 285 -4.06 9.09 -16.10
C ARG A 285 -4.38 8.21 -14.90
N VAL A 286 -5.45 7.41 -14.99
CA VAL A 286 -5.81 6.41 -13.96
C VAL A 286 -4.68 5.41 -13.77
N LEU A 287 -4.13 4.90 -14.88
CA LEU A 287 -3.04 3.94 -14.83
C LEU A 287 -1.78 4.55 -14.27
N SER A 288 -1.38 5.74 -14.72
CA SER A 288 -0.24 6.47 -14.14
C SER A 288 -0.38 6.60 -12.61
N ALA A 289 -1.56 6.98 -12.11
CA ALA A 289 -1.82 7.07 -10.67
C ALA A 289 -1.75 5.71 -9.96
N ALA A 290 -2.28 4.64 -10.58
CA ALA A 290 -2.23 3.29 -10.03
C ALA A 290 -0.79 2.77 -9.94
N TYR A 291 -0.01 2.91 -11.01
CA TYR A 291 1.39 2.48 -11.04
C TYR A 291 2.28 3.30 -10.11
N ALA A 292 2.07 4.61 -10.00
CA ALA A 292 2.76 5.44 -9.01
C ALA A 292 2.47 4.94 -7.58
N THR A 293 1.21 4.59 -7.31
CA THR A 293 0.80 4.04 -6.01
C THR A 293 1.43 2.67 -5.74
N VAL A 294 1.43 1.77 -6.72
CA VAL A 294 2.06 0.46 -6.62
C VAL A 294 3.57 0.58 -6.40
N ALA A 295 4.26 1.44 -7.15
CA ALA A 295 5.69 1.69 -7.01
C ALA A 295 6.04 2.12 -5.58
N LEU A 296 5.26 3.05 -5.01
CA LEU A 296 5.48 3.53 -3.66
C LEU A 296 5.21 2.46 -2.59
N ILE A 297 4.14 1.69 -2.74
CA ILE A 297 3.79 0.62 -1.80
C ILE A 297 4.82 -0.50 -1.85
N PHE A 298 5.20 -0.96 -3.04
CA PHE A 298 6.15 -2.05 -3.22
C PHE A 298 7.54 -1.70 -2.68
N GLY A 299 7.99 -0.45 -2.84
CA GLY A 299 9.26 0.01 -2.26
C GLY A 299 9.28 0.02 -0.72
N ARG A 300 8.13 -0.14 -0.06
CA ARG A 300 8.00 -0.12 1.41
C ARG A 300 7.53 -1.44 2.00
N ASP A 301 6.85 -2.27 1.23
CA ASP A 301 6.23 -3.51 1.68
C ASP A 301 6.43 -4.65 0.66
N THR A 302 7.40 -5.52 0.94
CA THR A 302 7.66 -6.72 0.11
C THR A 302 6.50 -7.72 0.16
N HIS A 303 5.66 -7.68 1.20
CA HIS A 303 4.46 -8.53 1.26
C HIS A 303 3.43 -8.10 0.20
N ALA A 304 3.34 -6.82 -0.11
CA ALA A 304 2.49 -6.32 -1.19
C ALA A 304 2.92 -6.86 -2.57
N VAL A 305 4.24 -6.98 -2.81
CA VAL A 305 4.78 -7.59 -4.03
C VAL A 305 4.34 -9.05 -4.13
N LYS A 306 4.38 -9.79 -3.01
CA LYS A 306 3.89 -11.16 -2.94
C LYS A 306 2.39 -11.26 -3.28
N ILE A 307 1.54 -10.44 -2.65
CA ILE A 307 0.10 -10.45 -2.97
C ILE A 307 -0.13 -10.15 -4.46
N ALA A 308 0.55 -9.15 -5.01
CA ALA A 308 0.41 -8.83 -6.42
C ALA A 308 0.86 -9.97 -7.35
N SER A 309 1.89 -10.73 -6.96
CA SER A 309 2.33 -11.91 -7.70
C SER A 309 1.24 -12.98 -7.79
N GLU A 310 0.50 -13.23 -6.71
CA GLU A 310 -0.62 -14.16 -6.65
C GLU A 310 -1.82 -13.70 -7.50
N LEU A 311 -1.90 -12.39 -7.77
CA LEU A 311 -2.93 -11.75 -8.58
C LEU A 311 -2.52 -11.60 -10.05
N ASP A 312 -1.49 -12.32 -10.51
CA ASP A 312 -1.05 -12.32 -11.89
C ASP A 312 -0.69 -10.89 -12.38
N PHE A 313 -0.06 -10.10 -11.51
CA PHE A 313 0.37 -8.74 -11.83
C PHE A 313 1.46 -8.72 -12.91
N TYR A 314 2.33 -9.73 -12.93
CA TYR A 314 3.48 -9.77 -13.84
C TYR A 314 3.08 -9.92 -15.30
N SER A 315 2.07 -10.73 -15.60
CA SER A 315 1.55 -10.87 -16.97
C SER A 315 1.07 -9.52 -17.53
N VAL A 316 0.53 -8.65 -16.66
CA VAL A 316 0.06 -7.31 -17.06
C VAL A 316 1.23 -6.37 -17.36
N ILE A 317 2.28 -6.40 -16.54
CA ILE A 317 3.50 -5.64 -16.81
C ILE A 317 4.14 -6.11 -18.13
N CYS A 318 4.18 -7.43 -18.35
CA CYS A 318 4.81 -8.05 -19.53
C CYS A 318 4.04 -7.76 -20.82
N ALA A 319 2.71 -7.68 -20.75
CA ALA A 319 1.88 -7.34 -21.90
C ALA A 319 2.11 -5.90 -22.42
N GLY A 320 2.91 -5.09 -21.71
CA GLY A 320 3.34 -3.77 -22.16
C GLY A 320 2.18 -2.79 -22.34
N THR A 321 1.01 -3.08 -21.76
CA THR A 321 -0.23 -2.48 -22.21
C THR A 321 -0.30 -0.98 -21.97
N VAL A 322 0.41 -0.39 -20.99
CA VAL A 322 0.15 1.03 -20.71
C VAL A 322 1.23 1.89 -20.03
N LEU A 323 2.43 1.39 -19.72
CA LEU A 323 3.53 2.28 -19.31
C LEU A 323 4.65 2.33 -20.32
N PRO A 324 5.11 3.54 -20.71
CA PRO A 324 6.40 3.69 -21.33
C PRO A 324 7.44 3.05 -20.41
N ALA A 325 8.27 2.16 -20.95
CA ALA A 325 9.38 1.52 -20.23
C ALA A 325 10.37 2.51 -19.60
N VAL A 326 10.20 3.81 -19.88
CA VAL A 326 11.02 4.94 -19.41
C VAL A 326 10.39 5.69 -18.23
N SER A 327 9.26 5.25 -17.68
CA SER A 327 8.70 5.90 -16.50
C SER A 327 9.47 5.51 -15.22
N ASP A 328 9.76 6.48 -14.36
CA ASP A 328 10.38 6.25 -13.05
C ASP A 328 9.60 5.23 -12.20
N TYR A 329 8.27 5.17 -12.34
CA TYR A 329 7.42 4.20 -11.63
C TYR A 329 7.69 2.77 -12.08
N TYR A 330 7.92 2.56 -13.38
CA TYR A 330 8.24 1.24 -13.92
C TYR A 330 9.55 0.73 -13.31
N LEU A 331 10.61 1.54 -13.33
CA LEU A 331 11.90 1.16 -12.74
C LEU A 331 11.79 0.91 -11.23
N ALA A 332 11.04 1.73 -10.50
CA ALA A 332 10.81 1.53 -9.07
C ALA A 332 10.08 0.20 -8.77
N ILE A 333 9.10 -0.17 -9.59
CA ILE A 333 8.41 -1.47 -9.49
C ILE A 333 9.37 -2.62 -9.79
N ILE A 334 10.15 -2.52 -10.88
CA ILE A 334 11.15 -3.52 -11.26
C ILE A 334 12.16 -3.76 -10.14
N HIS A 335 12.71 -2.69 -9.52
CA HIS A 335 13.61 -2.84 -8.38
C HIS A 335 12.95 -3.47 -7.15
N SER A 336 11.69 -3.15 -6.91
CA SER A 336 10.95 -3.75 -5.79
C SER A 336 10.67 -5.24 -6.03
N ILE A 337 10.43 -5.63 -7.29
CA ILE A 337 10.33 -7.04 -7.71
C ILE A 337 11.68 -7.73 -7.57
N GLU A 338 12.77 -7.11 -8.03
CA GLU A 338 14.15 -7.62 -7.89
C GLU A 338 14.46 -8.00 -6.44
N GLY A 339 14.22 -7.07 -5.51
CA GLY A 339 14.40 -7.32 -4.07
C GLY A 339 13.45 -8.39 -3.51
N SER A 340 12.35 -8.69 -4.21
CA SER A 340 11.39 -9.72 -3.84
C SER A 340 11.62 -11.07 -4.53
N LEU A 341 12.56 -11.19 -5.49
CA LEU A 341 13.01 -12.45 -6.13
C LEU A 341 13.89 -13.29 -5.18
N VAL A 342 13.53 -13.23 -3.91
CA VAL A 342 14.11 -13.89 -2.78
C VAL A 342 13.10 -14.90 -2.22
N TYR A 343 11.80 -14.65 -2.43
CA TYR A 343 10.72 -15.53 -2.02
C TYR A 343 10.41 -16.51 -3.14
N ARG A 344 10.30 -17.79 -2.79
CA ARG A 344 9.99 -18.86 -3.75
C ARG A 344 8.70 -18.58 -4.53
N ASP A 345 7.62 -18.28 -3.82
CA ASP A 345 6.30 -18.03 -4.43
C ASP A 345 6.37 -16.86 -5.44
N VAL A 346 7.16 -15.83 -5.14
CA VAL A 346 7.37 -14.68 -6.03
C VAL A 346 8.19 -15.05 -7.25
N ILE A 347 9.26 -15.85 -7.07
CA ILE A 347 10.09 -16.34 -8.18
C ILE A 347 9.25 -17.21 -9.13
N GLU A 348 8.47 -18.15 -8.60
CA GLU A 348 7.61 -19.04 -9.38
C GLU A 348 6.52 -18.25 -10.13
N ALA A 349 5.83 -17.33 -9.45
CA ALA A 349 4.82 -16.48 -10.07
C ALA A 349 5.42 -15.54 -11.13
N PHE A 350 6.57 -14.94 -10.86
CA PHE A 350 7.26 -14.07 -11.81
C PHE A 350 7.70 -14.84 -13.05
N TYR A 351 8.33 -15.99 -12.88
CA TYR A 351 8.74 -16.83 -14.01
C TYR A 351 7.54 -17.30 -14.84
N SER A 352 6.48 -17.76 -14.19
CA SER A 352 5.26 -18.18 -14.89
C SER A 352 4.61 -17.02 -15.66
N GLY A 353 4.58 -15.81 -15.11
CA GLY A 353 4.01 -14.64 -15.78
C GLY A 353 4.91 -14.04 -16.86
N THR A 354 6.19 -14.43 -16.91
CA THR A 354 7.20 -13.88 -17.83
C THR A 354 7.70 -14.91 -18.84
N SER A 355 7.26 -16.17 -18.78
CA SER A 355 7.77 -17.25 -19.65
C SER A 355 7.50 -17.02 -21.14
N THR A 356 6.55 -16.15 -21.47
CA THR A 356 6.20 -15.77 -22.85
C THR A 356 6.83 -14.46 -23.30
N LEU A 357 7.73 -13.86 -22.51
CA LEU A 357 8.42 -12.63 -22.92
C LEU A 357 9.28 -12.90 -24.16
N ASP A 358 9.05 -12.07 -25.19
CA ASP A 358 9.87 -12.06 -26.39
C ASP A 358 11.19 -11.31 -26.16
N ASN A 359 12.13 -11.48 -27.09
CA ASN A 359 13.40 -10.75 -27.15
C ASN A 359 13.20 -9.23 -27.21
N ASP A 360 12.03 -8.75 -27.65
CA ASP A 360 11.67 -7.32 -27.72
C ASP A 360 11.26 -6.72 -26.37
N ALA A 361 11.19 -7.52 -25.31
CA ALA A 361 10.89 -7.02 -23.96
C ALA A 361 11.95 -6.01 -23.46
N PRO A 362 11.56 -5.02 -22.63
CA PRO A 362 12.50 -4.06 -22.06
C PRO A 362 13.65 -4.74 -21.31
N GLU A 363 14.88 -4.24 -21.47
CA GLU A 363 16.07 -4.82 -20.85
C GLU A 363 15.95 -5.05 -19.33
N PRO A 364 15.38 -4.12 -18.52
CA PRO A 364 15.22 -4.36 -17.08
C PRO A 364 14.38 -5.61 -16.78
N LEU A 365 13.36 -5.89 -17.60
CA LEU A 365 12.50 -7.05 -17.43
C LEU A 365 13.19 -8.34 -17.87
N ARG A 366 13.93 -8.32 -18.99
CA ARG A 366 14.77 -9.45 -19.42
C ARG A 366 15.84 -9.80 -18.40
N ARG A 367 16.45 -8.79 -17.77
CA ARG A 367 17.37 -8.98 -16.66
C ARG A 367 16.68 -9.67 -15.48
N LEU A 368 15.51 -9.19 -15.05
CA LEU A 368 14.76 -9.86 -13.98
C LEU A 368 14.39 -11.30 -14.33
N GLN A 369 14.02 -11.58 -15.58
CA GLN A 369 13.71 -12.92 -16.05
C GLN A 369 14.90 -13.87 -15.93
N ARG A 370 16.11 -13.41 -16.30
CA ARG A 370 17.35 -14.16 -16.07
C ARG A 370 17.58 -14.43 -14.59
N VAL A 371 17.47 -13.40 -13.75
CA VAL A 371 17.62 -13.52 -12.30
C VAL A 371 16.61 -14.52 -11.70
N ALA A 372 15.36 -14.50 -12.16
CA ALA A 372 14.34 -15.44 -11.73
C ALA A 372 14.65 -16.87 -12.17
N LEU A 373 15.10 -17.08 -13.42
CA LEU A 373 15.50 -18.39 -13.94
C LEU A 373 16.70 -18.96 -13.15
N GLU A 374 17.72 -18.15 -12.90
CA GLU A 374 18.87 -18.49 -12.05
C GLU A 374 18.40 -18.87 -10.63
N SER A 375 17.45 -18.12 -10.10
CA SER A 375 16.89 -18.37 -8.77
C SER A 375 16.05 -19.66 -8.70
N ILE A 376 15.32 -20.01 -9.77
CA ILE A 376 14.62 -21.31 -9.89
C ILE A 376 15.63 -22.45 -9.92
N SER A 377 16.65 -22.36 -10.78
CA SER A 377 17.74 -23.35 -10.86
C SER A 377 18.40 -23.56 -9.49
N ALA A 378 18.67 -22.47 -8.75
CA ALA A 378 19.21 -22.55 -7.41
C ALA A 378 18.22 -23.18 -6.40
N LEU A 379 16.91 -22.90 -6.50
CA LEU A 379 15.87 -23.50 -5.67
C LEU A 379 15.71 -25.01 -5.92
N GLU A 380 15.82 -25.44 -7.17
CA GLU A 380 15.77 -26.86 -7.55
C GLU A 380 17.00 -27.61 -7.00
N LYS A 381 18.20 -27.07 -7.23
CA LYS A 381 19.47 -27.58 -6.67
C LYS A 381 19.39 -27.66 -5.15
N PHE A 382 18.90 -26.59 -4.51
CA PHE A 382 18.69 -26.56 -3.07
C PHE A 382 17.70 -27.63 -2.60
N SER A 383 16.58 -27.81 -3.28
CA SER A 383 15.57 -28.81 -2.91
C SER A 383 16.13 -30.22 -3.01
N ALA A 384 16.90 -30.52 -4.06
CA ALA A 384 17.60 -31.79 -4.22
C ALA A 384 18.65 -32.01 -3.11
N HIS A 385 19.44 -30.99 -2.79
CA HIS A 385 20.48 -31.07 -1.75
C HIS A 385 19.90 -31.15 -0.34
N TRP A 386 18.89 -30.34 -0.03
CA TRP A 386 18.30 -30.27 1.31
C TRP A 386 17.69 -31.60 1.72
N ASN A 387 17.09 -32.36 0.80
CA ASN A 387 16.57 -33.69 1.12
C ASN A 387 17.64 -34.65 1.65
N HIS A 388 18.89 -34.47 1.23
CA HIS A 388 20.05 -35.22 1.72
C HIS A 388 20.68 -34.55 2.96
N ALA A 389 20.69 -33.22 3.01
CA ALA A 389 21.30 -32.44 4.08
C ALA A 389 20.39 -32.25 5.31
N ALA A 390 19.10 -32.57 5.25
CA ALA A 390 18.12 -32.39 6.33
C ALA A 390 18.28 -33.40 7.49
N CYS A 391 19.51 -33.75 7.84
CA CYS A 391 19.87 -34.55 8.99
C CYS A 391 21.22 -34.09 9.57
N CYS A 392 21.41 -34.30 10.87
CA CYS A 392 22.66 -33.96 11.52
C CYS A 392 23.82 -34.77 10.93
N ILE A 393 24.83 -34.11 10.39
CA ILE A 393 25.97 -34.80 9.75
C ILE A 393 26.74 -35.73 10.70
N ASN A 394 26.70 -35.48 12.01
CA ASN A 394 27.42 -36.27 13.01
C ASN A 394 26.64 -37.50 13.52
N CYS A 395 25.30 -37.45 13.57
CA CYS A 395 24.50 -38.51 14.20
C CYS A 395 23.25 -38.93 13.43
N GLY A 396 22.96 -38.32 12.27
CA GLY A 396 21.80 -38.63 11.43
C GLY A 396 20.44 -38.11 11.94
N SER A 397 20.38 -37.46 13.11
CA SER A 397 19.12 -36.95 13.67
C SER A 397 18.47 -35.88 12.79
N LYS A 398 17.15 -35.97 12.59
CA LYS A 398 16.31 -34.97 11.89
C LYS A 398 15.59 -34.00 12.84
N ALA A 399 15.97 -33.99 14.12
CA ALA A 399 15.45 -33.02 15.09
C ALA A 399 15.85 -31.58 14.71
N GLU A 400 15.42 -30.58 15.48
CA GLU A 400 15.73 -29.16 15.21
C GLU A 400 17.21 -28.95 14.82
N LEU A 401 17.44 -28.57 13.56
CA LEU A 401 18.75 -28.46 12.95
C LEU A 401 19.30 -27.04 13.07
N TYR A 402 20.61 -26.94 13.21
CA TYR A 402 21.40 -25.71 13.19
C TYR A 402 22.43 -25.80 12.07
N ALA A 403 22.53 -24.78 11.22
CA ALA A 403 23.58 -24.73 10.21
C ALA A 403 24.87 -24.10 10.75
N CYS A 404 26.02 -24.56 10.23
CA CYS A 404 27.25 -23.78 10.30
C CYS A 404 27.11 -22.48 9.48
N THR A 405 27.87 -21.44 9.78
CA THR A 405 27.85 -20.19 8.99
C THR A 405 28.28 -20.37 7.54
N CYS A 406 29.08 -21.39 7.22
CA CYS A 406 29.39 -21.74 5.84
C CYS A 406 28.18 -22.32 5.08
N GLY A 407 27.12 -22.71 5.79
CA GLY A 407 25.90 -23.30 5.25
C GLY A 407 26.04 -24.70 4.66
N THR A 408 27.25 -25.29 4.60
CA THR A 408 27.46 -26.62 3.99
C THR A 408 27.06 -27.78 4.90
N THR A 409 27.03 -27.57 6.22
CA THR A 409 26.74 -28.63 7.20
C THR A 409 25.71 -28.19 8.23
N VAL A 410 24.89 -29.13 8.67
CA VAL A 410 23.87 -28.93 9.70
C VAL A 410 23.99 -29.94 10.84
N TYR A 411 23.55 -29.53 12.03
CA TYR A 411 23.76 -30.24 13.28
C TYR A 411 22.50 -30.16 14.16
N CYS A 412 22.14 -31.23 14.85
CA CYS A 412 21.04 -31.19 15.83
C CYS A 412 21.45 -30.55 17.17
N SER A 413 22.75 -30.39 17.43
CA SER A 413 23.25 -29.85 18.70
C SER A 413 24.66 -29.29 18.58
N ARG A 414 25.04 -28.41 19.53
CA ARG A 414 26.43 -27.91 19.66
C ARG A 414 27.43 -29.03 19.95
N LYS A 415 27.00 -30.10 20.62
CA LYS A 415 27.87 -31.26 20.90
C LYS A 415 28.24 -31.96 19.60
N CYS A 416 27.26 -32.22 18.73
CA CYS A 416 27.48 -32.79 17.40
C CYS A 416 28.32 -31.87 16.52
N GLN A 417 28.06 -30.56 16.55
CA GLN A 417 28.87 -29.58 15.84
C GLN A 417 30.33 -29.61 16.30
N ARG A 418 30.61 -29.55 17.61
CA ARG A 418 31.98 -29.60 18.15
C ARG A 418 32.70 -30.90 17.81
N ALA A 419 32.00 -32.03 17.90
CA ALA A 419 32.57 -33.34 17.56
C ALA A 419 33.02 -33.37 16.10
N GLN A 420 32.13 -33.01 15.17
CA GLN A 420 32.46 -32.98 13.74
C GLN A 420 33.45 -31.86 13.39
N TRP A 421 33.42 -30.74 14.11
CA TRP A 421 34.37 -29.65 13.95
C TRP A 421 35.81 -30.13 14.19
N ILE A 422 36.05 -30.83 15.30
CA ILE A 422 37.36 -31.37 15.63
C ILE A 422 37.78 -32.45 14.63
N LYS A 423 36.84 -33.31 14.22
CA LYS A 423 37.12 -34.45 13.35
C LYS A 423 37.51 -34.03 11.94
N GLU A 424 36.69 -33.20 11.29
CA GLU A 424 36.78 -32.97 9.84
C GLU A 424 36.43 -31.53 9.44
N HIS A 425 35.40 -30.92 10.03
CA HIS A 425 34.85 -29.67 9.49
C HIS A 425 35.76 -28.45 9.70
N ARG A 426 36.65 -28.45 10.70
CA ARG A 426 37.64 -27.37 10.91
C ARG A 426 38.58 -27.18 9.72
N ALA A 427 38.88 -28.24 8.97
CA ALA A 427 39.72 -28.14 7.78
C ALA A 427 39.01 -27.44 6.61
N GLN A 428 37.67 -27.42 6.62
CA GLN A 428 36.83 -26.89 5.55
C GLN A 428 36.24 -25.50 5.89
N CYS A 429 36.09 -25.17 7.17
CA CYS A 429 35.51 -23.90 7.61
C CYS A 429 36.43 -23.14 8.57
N SER A 430 36.82 -21.92 8.20
CA SER A 430 37.72 -21.07 9.00
C SER A 430 37.00 -20.24 10.09
N ARG A 431 35.67 -20.13 10.05
CA ARG A 431 34.91 -19.10 10.79
C ARG A 431 34.40 -19.48 12.18
N GLY A 432 34.59 -20.72 12.62
CA GLY A 432 34.16 -21.17 13.94
C GLY A 432 32.64 -21.25 14.11
N CYS A 433 32.20 -21.74 15.27
CA CYS A 433 30.79 -22.06 15.57
C CYS A 433 29.95 -20.84 15.96
N ILE A 434 29.82 -19.84 15.09
CA ILE A 434 28.89 -18.73 15.32
C ILE A 434 27.49 -19.18 14.89
N ARG A 435 26.47 -18.99 15.74
CA ARG A 435 25.08 -19.30 15.36
C ARG A 435 24.49 -18.09 14.61
N PRO A 436 24.09 -18.24 13.34
CA PRO A 436 23.29 -17.21 12.68
C PRO A 436 21.88 -17.15 13.29
N ASN A 437 21.21 -16.00 13.20
CA ASN A 437 19.80 -15.83 13.56
C ASN A 437 18.85 -16.33 12.45
N LEU A 438 19.23 -17.40 11.75
CA LEU A 438 18.51 -17.97 10.62
C LEU A 438 18.30 -19.47 10.86
N SER A 439 17.23 -20.03 10.30
CA SER A 439 17.04 -21.48 10.36
C SER A 439 18.14 -22.20 9.58
N ALA A 440 18.43 -23.46 9.93
CA ALA A 440 19.45 -24.23 9.19
C ALA A 440 19.13 -24.34 7.70
N ARG A 441 17.83 -24.43 7.37
CA ARG A 441 17.32 -24.50 6.00
C ARG A 441 17.68 -23.23 5.22
N ASP A 442 17.50 -22.07 5.85
CA ASP A 442 17.72 -20.76 5.23
C ASP A 442 19.20 -20.49 4.99
N VAL A 443 20.06 -20.84 5.96
CA VAL A 443 21.51 -20.71 5.81
C VAL A 443 22.05 -21.65 4.72
N HIS A 444 21.53 -22.88 4.65
CA HIS A 444 21.90 -23.83 3.59
C HIS A 444 21.43 -23.35 2.22
N PHE A 445 20.20 -22.82 2.12
CA PHE A 445 19.70 -22.19 0.91
C PHE A 445 20.61 -21.06 0.45
N LEU A 446 20.95 -20.11 1.34
CA LEU A 446 21.84 -19.00 1.00
C LEU A 446 23.20 -19.49 0.49
N ALA A 447 23.74 -20.57 1.08
CA ALA A 447 25.02 -21.10 0.65
C ALA A 447 24.96 -21.69 -0.76
N ILE A 448 23.91 -22.45 -1.07
CA ILE A 448 23.69 -22.98 -2.42
C ILE A 448 23.41 -21.86 -3.41
N TYR A 449 22.63 -20.87 -3.00
CA TYR A 449 22.27 -19.73 -3.83
C TYR A 449 23.50 -18.92 -4.23
N VAL A 450 24.30 -18.48 -3.24
CA VAL A 450 25.54 -17.74 -3.48
C VAL A 450 26.56 -18.58 -4.25
N HIS A 451 26.63 -19.90 -3.98
CA HIS A 451 27.48 -20.79 -4.77
C HIS A 451 27.06 -20.86 -6.23
N THR A 452 25.75 -20.95 -6.50
CA THR A 452 25.22 -21.01 -7.87
C THR A 452 25.49 -19.70 -8.61
N ILE A 453 25.19 -18.55 -7.99
CA ILE A 453 25.48 -17.23 -8.58
C ILE A 453 26.96 -17.05 -8.84
N LEU A 454 27.83 -17.35 -7.87
CA LEU A 454 29.27 -17.18 -8.05
C LEU A 454 29.82 -18.14 -9.09
N GLN A 455 29.33 -19.37 -9.18
CA GLN A 455 29.69 -20.29 -10.26
C GLN A 455 29.29 -19.72 -11.63
N GLU A 456 28.09 -19.18 -11.76
CA GLU A 456 27.60 -18.68 -13.06
C GLU A 456 28.27 -17.34 -13.45
N GLN A 457 28.48 -16.42 -12.51
CA GLN A 457 29.02 -15.08 -12.77
C GLN A 457 30.56 -14.99 -12.69
N CYS A 458 31.21 -15.77 -11.83
CA CYS A 458 32.68 -15.72 -11.65
C CYS A 458 33.42 -16.94 -12.24
N PHE A 459 32.79 -18.11 -12.38
CA PHE A 459 33.58 -19.34 -12.63
C PHE A 459 33.74 -19.75 -14.09
N SER A 460 32.81 -19.43 -15.00
CA SER A 460 32.82 -20.05 -16.33
C SER A 460 34.06 -19.67 -17.19
N ALA A 461 34.62 -18.47 -17.03
CA ALA A 461 35.73 -18.02 -17.88
C ALA A 461 37.14 -18.19 -17.28
N GLN A 462 37.31 -18.13 -15.95
CA GLN A 462 38.66 -18.03 -15.33
C GLN A 462 39.14 -19.28 -14.60
N LEU A 463 38.25 -20.18 -14.17
CA LEU A 463 38.62 -21.31 -13.31
C LEU A 463 38.85 -22.61 -14.09
N GLU A 464 38.09 -22.87 -15.15
CA GLU A 464 38.39 -23.98 -16.09
C GLU A 464 39.76 -23.82 -16.74
N ALA A 465 40.17 -22.58 -17.05
CA ALA A 465 41.49 -22.28 -17.59
C ALA A 465 42.65 -22.55 -16.61
N CYS A 466 42.39 -22.72 -15.30
CA CYS A 466 43.46 -22.73 -14.29
C CYS A 466 43.40 -23.86 -13.23
N GLY A 467 42.36 -24.70 -13.19
CA GLY A 467 42.32 -25.92 -12.36
C GLY A 467 42.29 -25.69 -10.84
N TYR A 468 41.56 -24.69 -10.35
CA TYR A 468 41.44 -24.41 -8.91
C TYR A 468 40.16 -25.01 -8.28
N ASN A 469 40.24 -25.39 -7.01
CA ASN A 469 39.09 -25.67 -6.15
C ASN A 469 38.76 -24.42 -5.32
N ALA A 470 37.55 -23.88 -5.45
CA ALA A 470 37.13 -22.70 -4.71
C ALA A 470 36.17 -23.09 -3.58
N CYS A 471 36.38 -22.50 -2.40
CA CYS A 471 35.51 -22.63 -1.23
C CYS A 471 34.88 -21.26 -0.95
N ILE A 472 33.56 -21.19 -1.05
CA ILE A 472 32.81 -19.97 -0.74
C ILE A 472 32.40 -20.02 0.73
N SER A 473 32.82 -19.02 1.51
CA SER A 473 32.48 -18.87 2.93
C SER A 473 31.70 -17.57 3.12
N MET A 474 30.47 -17.68 3.61
CA MET A 474 29.66 -16.51 3.96
C MET A 474 29.85 -16.13 5.43
N ASP A 475 30.06 -14.84 5.73
CA ASP A 475 30.03 -14.34 7.10
C ASP A 475 28.65 -13.78 7.37
N LEU A 476 27.84 -14.53 8.11
CA LEU A 476 26.55 -14.06 8.60
C LEU A 476 26.70 -13.33 9.95
N ARG A 477 27.90 -12.82 10.29
CA ARG A 477 28.12 -12.00 11.51
C ARG A 477 27.34 -10.70 11.42
N LEU A 478 26.14 -10.72 11.96
CA LEU A 478 25.37 -9.55 12.33
C LEU A 478 26.10 -8.84 13.48
N ALA A 479 26.72 -7.70 13.22
CA ALA A 479 27.39 -6.93 14.26
C ALA A 479 26.39 -6.53 15.36
N ARG A 480 26.40 -7.24 16.49
CA ARG A 480 25.89 -6.71 17.76
C ARG A 480 26.89 -5.66 18.25
N ARG A 481 26.62 -4.38 18.00
CA ARG A 481 27.11 -3.31 18.86
C ARG A 481 25.92 -2.74 19.63
N VAL A 482 25.75 -3.23 20.85
CA VAL A 482 25.06 -2.47 21.90
C VAL A 482 26.11 -1.51 22.45
N THR A 483 25.97 -0.23 22.15
CA THR A 483 26.64 0.83 22.91
C THR A 483 25.57 1.82 23.35
N VAL A 484 25.40 1.87 24.67
CA VAL A 484 24.61 2.85 25.39
C VAL A 484 25.41 4.16 25.40
N LEU A 485 24.74 5.29 25.13
CA LEU A 485 25.17 6.71 25.24
C LEU A 485 25.88 7.39 24.03
N PRO A 486 25.81 8.76 23.96
CA PRO A 486 25.46 9.49 22.75
C PRO A 486 26.66 10.07 22.00
N ASN A 487 26.59 9.99 20.67
CA ASN A 487 27.48 10.58 19.67
C ASN A 487 28.91 10.01 19.61
N PRO A 488 29.19 9.22 18.56
CA PRO A 488 29.82 9.82 17.38
C PRO A 488 29.13 9.49 16.05
N PRO A 489 29.38 10.30 14.99
CA PRO A 489 28.88 10.07 13.65
C PRO A 489 29.79 9.05 12.93
N SER A 490 29.33 7.82 12.77
CA SER A 490 29.76 6.85 11.73
C SER A 490 29.21 5.46 12.04
N THR A 491 27.93 5.25 11.75
CA THR A 491 27.35 3.91 11.68
C THR A 491 27.37 3.43 10.23
N LEU A 492 28.32 2.54 9.92
CA LEU A 492 28.35 1.82 8.64
C LEU A 492 27.09 0.93 8.51
N PRO A 493 26.47 0.83 7.32
CA PRO A 493 25.30 -0.02 7.09
C PRO A 493 25.61 -1.51 7.36
N PRO A 494 24.59 -2.36 7.60
CA PRO A 494 24.77 -3.81 7.67
C PRO A 494 25.50 -4.31 6.41
N GLN A 495 26.59 -5.06 6.60
CA GLN A 495 27.40 -5.64 5.53
C GLN A 495 27.34 -7.15 5.60
N LEU A 496 27.06 -7.80 4.48
CA LEU A 496 27.20 -9.25 4.32
C LEU A 496 28.60 -9.49 3.72
N ASP A 497 29.55 -9.99 4.53
CA ASP A 497 30.93 -10.23 4.10
C ASP A 497 31.02 -11.62 3.42
N VAL A 498 30.89 -11.67 2.10
CA VAL A 498 31.09 -12.89 1.32
C VAL A 498 32.57 -13.03 1.01
N ARG A 499 33.18 -14.10 1.49
CA ARG A 499 34.59 -14.37 1.22
C ARG A 499 34.71 -15.61 0.37
N VAL A 500 35.35 -15.45 -0.77
CA VAL A 500 35.68 -16.56 -1.65
C VAL A 500 37.13 -16.91 -1.38
N CYS A 501 37.35 -18.06 -0.75
CA CYS A 501 38.67 -18.61 -0.54
C CYS A 501 39.00 -19.54 -1.71
N ILE A 502 39.95 -19.15 -2.56
CA ILE A 502 40.45 -20.02 -3.62
C ILE A 502 41.63 -20.80 -3.05
N MET A 503 41.55 -22.13 -3.06
CA MET A 503 42.60 -23.01 -2.53
C MET A 503 43.29 -23.78 -3.67
N ARG A 504 44.62 -23.67 -3.74
CA ARG A 504 45.49 -24.60 -4.46
C ARG A 504 46.39 -25.29 -3.44
N SER A 505 46.88 -26.49 -3.76
CA SER A 505 47.63 -27.42 -2.89
C SER A 505 48.65 -26.83 -1.88
N THR A 506 49.14 -25.61 -2.08
CA THR A 506 50.01 -24.87 -1.13
C THR A 506 49.71 -23.38 -1.00
N PHE A 507 48.68 -22.83 -1.67
CA PHE A 507 48.43 -21.39 -1.72
C PHE A 507 46.94 -21.08 -1.46
N GLN A 508 46.69 -20.25 -0.45
CA GLN A 508 45.36 -19.74 -0.11
C GLN A 508 45.30 -18.26 -0.48
N LYS A 509 44.41 -17.91 -1.42
CA LYS A 509 44.09 -16.50 -1.72
C LYS A 509 42.64 -16.24 -1.31
N GLU A 510 42.47 -15.34 -0.35
CA GLU A 510 41.16 -14.93 0.14
C GLU A 510 40.72 -13.68 -0.63
N TYR A 511 39.63 -13.80 -1.37
CA TYR A 511 38.96 -12.66 -2.00
C TYR A 511 37.83 -12.24 -1.08
N ARG A 512 37.84 -10.97 -0.69
CA ARG A 512 36.86 -10.40 0.22
C ARG A 512 35.87 -9.56 -0.57
N PHE A 513 34.63 -10.00 -0.64
CA PHE A 513 33.52 -9.25 -1.20
C PHE A 513 32.67 -8.71 -0.05
N ILE A 514 32.68 -7.39 0.12
CA ILE A 514 31.82 -6.73 1.10
C ILE A 514 30.51 -6.42 0.40
N LEU A 515 29.48 -7.21 0.65
CA LEU A 515 28.15 -6.94 0.13
C LEU A 515 27.50 -5.86 0.99
N ARG A 516 27.05 -4.78 0.34
CA ARG A 516 26.39 -3.64 0.98
C ARG A 516 24.96 -3.60 0.51
N SER A 517 24.01 -3.49 1.43
CA SER A 517 22.65 -3.05 1.10
C SER A 517 22.71 -1.60 0.60
N PRO A 518 22.19 -1.25 -0.60
CA PRO A 518 22.02 0.11 -1.10
C PRO A 518 20.97 0.89 -0.28
N SER A 519 20.00 0.19 0.32
CA SER A 519 19.05 0.84 1.22
C SER A 519 19.73 1.18 2.56
N GLN A 520 19.76 2.48 2.90
CA GLN A 520 20.39 3.07 4.08
C GLN A 520 19.73 2.66 5.43
N GLN A 521 19.17 1.46 5.57
CA GLN A 521 18.63 1.02 6.85
C GLN A 521 19.72 0.38 7.71
N GLN A 522 20.09 1.07 8.79
CA GLN A 522 21.06 0.67 9.81
C GLN A 522 20.54 -0.45 10.73
N ARG A 523 19.93 -1.52 10.19
CA ARG A 523 19.42 -2.66 10.97
C ARG A 523 20.18 -3.93 10.58
N PRO A 524 20.62 -4.78 11.54
CA PRO A 524 21.20 -6.09 11.21
C PRO A 524 20.20 -6.91 10.39
N PHE A 525 20.66 -7.75 9.44
CA PHE A 525 19.80 -8.75 8.77
C PHE A 525 19.07 -9.60 9.83
N ARG A 526 17.77 -9.41 9.99
CA ARG A 526 16.92 -10.13 10.98
C ARG A 526 16.23 -11.33 10.34
N SER A 527 16.15 -11.39 9.01
CA SER A 527 15.54 -12.51 8.28
C SER A 527 16.37 -12.92 7.06
N LEU A 528 15.98 -14.06 6.48
CA LEU A 528 16.47 -14.58 5.20
C LEU A 528 16.27 -13.55 4.07
N ASP A 529 15.22 -12.75 4.17
CA ASP A 529 14.81 -11.80 3.14
C ASP A 529 15.84 -10.67 3.04
N ASP A 530 16.32 -10.18 4.19
CA ASP A 530 17.34 -9.14 4.23
C ASP A 530 18.67 -9.63 3.58
N ALA A 531 19.03 -10.90 3.77
CA ALA A 531 20.29 -11.48 3.25
C ALA A 531 20.24 -11.75 1.74
N LYS A 532 19.07 -12.14 1.22
CA LYS A 532 18.87 -12.39 -0.21
C LYS A 532 18.76 -11.09 -1.01
N LEU A 533 18.20 -10.01 -0.44
CA LEU A 533 18.14 -8.69 -1.07
C LEU A 533 19.55 -8.16 -1.38
N ALA A 534 20.47 -8.29 -0.42
CA ALA A 534 21.88 -7.91 -0.57
C ALA A 534 22.68 -8.75 -1.59
N SER A 535 22.22 -9.95 -1.96
CA SER A 535 22.84 -10.77 -3.01
C SER A 535 22.38 -10.41 -4.43
N HIS A 536 21.24 -9.75 -4.61
CA HIS A 536 20.77 -9.32 -5.93
C HIS A 536 21.38 -7.98 -6.38
N GLU A 537 21.65 -7.09 -5.43
CA GLU A 537 22.21 -5.75 -5.69
C GLU A 537 23.76 -5.76 -5.86
N MET A 538 24.33 -6.92 -6.21
CA MET A 538 25.77 -7.16 -6.32
C MET A 538 26.42 -6.32 -7.43
N MET A 539 27.35 -5.44 -7.05
CA MET A 539 28.47 -5.08 -7.92
C MET A 539 29.75 -5.69 -7.34
N VAL A 540 30.49 -6.44 -8.15
CA VAL A 540 31.83 -6.89 -7.80
C VAL A 540 32.77 -5.69 -7.85
N THR A 541 33.00 -5.04 -6.71
CA THR A 541 34.14 -4.11 -6.57
C THR A 541 35.34 -4.93 -6.09
N GLY A 542 36.28 -5.15 -7.00
CA GLY A 542 37.53 -5.88 -6.75
C GLY A 542 38.49 -5.16 -5.81
#